data_AF-A0A8F6D863-F1
#
_entry.id   AF-A0A8F6D863-F1
#
_cell.length_a   1.000
_cell.length_b   1.000
_cell.length_c   1.000
_cell.angle_alpha   90.00
_cell.angle_beta   90.00
_cell.angle_gamma   90.00
#
_symmetry.space_group_name_H-M   'P 1'
#
loop_
_entity.id
_entity.type
_entity.pdbx_description
1 polymer ?
#
loop_
_entity_poly.entity_id
_entity_poly.type
_entity_poly.pdbx_seq_one_letter_code
_entity_poly.pdbx_strand_id
1 'polypeptide(L)'
;MNSKKKTSIFIETRTHREENRFMNGIKYAVFTDKSIRLLGKNQYTSNVESGSTRTEIKYWVERFFGVKVIAMNSHRLPIKGRRGRPIMGHTMLYRRMIITLQPGYSIPPLRKKRTIDYR
;
A
#
# COMPACT_ATOMS: atom_id res chain seq x y z
N MET A 1 33.60 12.82 -22.82
CA MET A 1 32.14 13.01 -22.91
C MET A 1 31.40 11.81 -22.30
N ASN A 2 31.48 11.55 -20.97
CA ASN A 2 30.87 10.32 -20.39
C ASN A 2 30.63 10.31 -18.86
N SER A 3 30.64 11.45 -18.17
CA SER A 3 30.34 11.49 -16.72
C SER A 3 28.84 11.74 -16.45
N LYS A 4 28.23 12.74 -17.12
CA LYS A 4 26.81 13.11 -16.93
C LYS A 4 25.80 12.04 -17.36
N LYS A 5 26.14 11.21 -18.37
CA LYS A 5 25.28 10.08 -18.82
C LYS A 5 25.31 8.91 -17.84
N LYS A 6 26.47 8.63 -17.23
CA LYS A 6 26.61 7.53 -16.27
C LYS A 6 25.93 7.84 -14.93
N THR A 7 25.99 9.10 -14.49
CA THR A 7 25.27 9.56 -13.30
C THR A 7 23.76 9.60 -13.52
N SER A 8 23.27 10.10 -14.66
CA SER A 8 21.84 10.07 -14.99
C SER A 8 21.28 8.65 -15.08
N ILE A 9 21.95 7.72 -15.75
CA ILE A 9 21.53 6.29 -15.79
C ILE A 9 21.52 5.68 -14.38
N PHE A 10 22.50 5.99 -13.52
CA PHE A 10 22.55 5.48 -12.15
C PHE A 10 21.46 6.09 -11.25
N ILE A 11 21.07 7.34 -11.51
CA ILE A 11 19.94 8.00 -10.84
C ILE A 11 18.61 7.39 -11.32
N GLU A 12 18.41 7.23 -12.64
CA GLU A 12 17.20 6.60 -13.22
C GLU A 12 17.03 5.12 -12.79
N THR A 13 18.12 4.35 -12.74
CA THR A 13 18.05 2.95 -12.28
C THR A 13 17.77 2.82 -10.78
N ARG A 14 18.23 3.77 -9.96
CA ARG A 14 17.88 3.84 -8.53
C ARG A 14 16.40 4.21 -8.36
N THR A 15 15.89 5.20 -9.09
CA THR A 15 14.48 5.60 -9.00
C THR A 15 13.56 4.46 -9.39
N HIS A 16 13.83 3.73 -10.47
CA HIS A 16 13.03 2.57 -10.86
C HIS A 16 13.08 1.42 -9.83
N ARG A 17 14.23 1.17 -9.19
CA ARG A 17 14.33 0.13 -8.16
C ARG A 17 13.54 0.49 -6.89
N GLU A 18 13.51 1.76 -6.52
CA GLU A 18 12.80 2.24 -5.33
C GLU A 18 11.28 2.30 -5.56
N GLU A 19 10.83 2.74 -6.74
CA GLU A 19 9.43 2.67 -7.15
C GLU A 19 8.89 1.24 -7.14
N ASN A 20 9.69 0.28 -7.60
CA ASN A 20 9.35 -1.14 -7.56
C ASN A 20 9.19 -1.66 -6.12
N ARG A 21 9.98 -1.17 -5.16
CA ARG A 21 9.80 -1.50 -3.74
C ARG A 21 8.49 -0.95 -3.18
N PHE A 22 8.11 0.27 -3.56
CA PHE A 22 6.83 0.85 -3.15
C PHE A 22 5.64 0.03 -3.67
N MET A 23 5.66 -0.29 -4.96
CA MET A 23 4.61 -1.08 -5.62
C MET A 23 4.47 -2.48 -5.01
N ASN A 24 5.58 -3.07 -4.54
CA ASN A 24 5.55 -4.35 -3.85
C ASN A 24 4.99 -4.23 -2.42
N GLY A 25 5.28 -3.12 -1.73
CA GLY A 25 4.91 -2.91 -0.32
C GLY A 25 3.41 -2.68 -0.07
N ILE A 26 2.73 -1.88 -0.91
CA ILE A 26 1.28 -1.63 -0.77
C ILE A 26 0.52 -2.42 -1.84
N LYS A 27 -0.21 -3.45 -1.42
CA LYS A 27 -0.90 -4.33 -2.37
C LYS A 27 -2.26 -3.81 -2.83
N TYR A 28 -3.16 -3.55 -1.88
CA TYR A 28 -4.52 -3.09 -2.21
C TYR A 28 -5.21 -2.36 -1.07
N ALA A 29 -6.07 -1.42 -1.44
CA ALA A 29 -7.01 -0.80 -0.53
C ALA A 29 -8.11 -1.80 -0.13
N VAL A 30 -8.52 -1.74 1.14
CA VAL A 30 -9.54 -2.62 1.71
C VAL A 30 -10.86 -1.86 1.73
N PHE A 31 -11.86 -2.39 1.02
CA PHE A 31 -13.22 -1.84 0.99
C PHE A 31 -14.17 -2.82 1.71
N THR A 32 -14.55 -2.47 2.92
CA THR A 32 -15.58 -3.11 3.74
C THR A 32 -16.44 -2.01 4.35
N ASP A 33 -17.64 -2.31 4.85
CA ASP A 33 -18.51 -1.29 5.47
C ASP A 33 -17.79 -0.52 6.59
N LYS A 34 -16.96 -1.23 7.36
CA LYS A 34 -16.12 -0.61 8.39
C LYS A 34 -15.10 0.36 7.79
N SER A 35 -14.39 -0.02 6.71
CA SER A 35 -13.41 0.89 6.11
C SER A 35 -14.06 2.07 5.39
N ILE A 36 -15.27 1.91 4.85
CA ILE A 36 -16.07 3.02 4.30
C ILE A 36 -16.47 4.00 5.41
N ARG A 37 -16.90 3.51 6.58
CA ARG A 37 -17.16 4.38 7.75
C ARG A 37 -15.91 5.12 8.22
N LEU A 38 -14.74 4.46 8.19
CA LEU A 38 -13.47 5.08 8.54
C LEU A 38 -13.01 6.11 7.51
N LEU A 39 -13.35 5.92 6.23
CA LEU A 39 -13.06 6.87 5.16
C LEU A 39 -13.68 8.25 5.44
N GLY A 40 -14.90 8.29 5.98
CA GLY A 40 -15.55 9.54 6.43
C GLY A 40 -14.79 10.28 7.54
N LYS A 41 -13.85 9.61 8.21
CA LYS A 41 -12.94 10.19 9.23
C LYS A 41 -11.52 10.41 8.68
N ASN A 42 -11.33 10.45 7.37
CA ASN A 42 -10.02 10.53 6.70
C ASN A 42 -9.07 9.39 7.08
N GLN A 43 -9.62 8.21 7.41
CA GLN A 43 -8.86 7.02 7.72
C GLN A 43 -8.99 6.01 6.58
N TYR A 44 -7.85 5.64 6.01
CA TYR A 44 -7.74 4.74 4.86
C TYR A 44 -7.19 3.40 5.30
N THR A 45 -7.82 2.32 4.84
CA THR A 45 -7.40 0.96 5.20
C THR A 45 -6.78 0.28 3.99
N SER A 46 -5.54 -0.21 4.13
CA SER A 46 -4.80 -0.90 3.07
C SER A 46 -4.11 -2.14 3.59
N ASN A 47 -4.01 -3.17 2.76
CA ASN A 47 -3.20 -4.34 3.05
C ASN A 47 -1.79 -4.15 2.47
N VAL A 48 -0.80 -4.43 3.31
CA VAL A 48 0.62 -4.18 3.06
C VAL A 48 1.38 -5.47 3.32
N GLU A 49 2.46 -5.70 2.58
CA GLU A 49 3.43 -6.76 2.87
C GLU A 49 3.96 -6.68 4.32
N SER A 50 4.12 -7.83 4.97
CA SER A 50 4.57 -7.90 6.36
C SER A 50 5.99 -7.37 6.59
N GLY A 51 6.86 -7.48 5.58
CA GLY A 51 8.27 -7.11 5.62
C GLY A 51 8.57 -5.62 5.54
N SER A 52 7.64 -4.78 5.10
CA SER A 52 7.86 -3.33 5.03
C SER A 52 7.90 -2.70 6.43
N THR A 53 8.55 -1.56 6.61
CA THR A 53 8.47 -0.80 7.89
C THR A 53 7.37 0.28 7.84
N ARG A 54 6.91 0.74 9.00
CA ARG A 54 5.88 1.81 9.07
C ARG A 54 6.40 3.12 8.46
N THR A 55 7.67 3.43 8.68
CA THR A 55 8.34 4.63 8.19
C THR A 55 8.46 4.64 6.67
N GLU A 56 8.84 3.51 6.07
CA GLU A 56 8.88 3.35 4.61
C GLU A 56 7.51 3.64 3.99
N ILE A 57 6.46 3.00 4.50
CA ILE A 57 5.11 3.16 3.95
C ILE A 57 4.63 4.60 4.11
N LYS A 58 4.91 5.23 5.26
CA LYS A 58 4.59 6.65 5.46
C LYS A 58 5.24 7.51 4.38
N TYR A 59 6.56 7.39 4.25
CA TYR A 59 7.34 8.13 3.26
C TYR A 59 6.75 7.96 1.86
N TRP A 60 6.46 6.73 1.46
CA TRP A 60 5.95 6.48 0.13
C TRP A 60 4.53 6.97 -0.11
N VAL A 61 3.62 6.81 0.86
CA VAL A 61 2.24 7.32 0.75
C VAL A 61 2.25 8.84 0.61
N GLU A 62 3.07 9.54 1.40
CA GLU A 62 3.20 10.99 1.32
C GLU A 62 3.77 11.43 -0.03
N ARG A 63 4.80 10.73 -0.54
CA ARG A 63 5.46 11.06 -1.81
C ARG A 63 4.59 10.77 -3.03
N PHE A 64 3.90 9.63 -3.06
CA PHE A 64 3.13 9.19 -4.23
C PHE A 64 1.79 9.91 -4.36
N PHE A 65 1.07 10.10 -3.25
CA PHE A 65 -0.24 10.75 -3.28
C PHE A 65 -0.17 12.26 -2.99
N GLY A 66 0.99 12.79 -2.62
CA GLY A 66 1.13 14.20 -2.24
C GLY A 66 0.32 14.56 -0.98
N VAL A 67 0.12 13.60 -0.09
CA VAL A 67 -0.68 13.76 1.14
C VAL A 67 0.22 13.85 2.37
N LYS A 68 -0.33 14.30 3.49
CA LYS A 68 0.36 14.30 4.78
C LYS A 68 -0.28 13.31 5.74
N VAL A 69 0.53 12.43 6.32
CA VAL A 69 0.07 11.37 7.21
C VAL A 69 0.32 11.75 8.66
N ILE A 70 -0.76 11.82 9.46
CA ILE A 70 -0.68 12.09 10.90
C ILE A 70 -0.27 10.83 11.66
N ALA A 71 -1.02 9.75 11.45
CA ALA A 71 -0.88 8.52 12.22
C ALA A 71 -1.10 7.29 11.34
N MET A 72 -0.51 6.16 11.72
CA MET A 72 -0.65 4.89 11.00
C MET A 72 -0.71 3.73 11.97
N ASN A 73 -1.79 2.97 11.99
CA ASN A 73 -1.91 1.82 12.86
C ASN A 73 -1.82 0.53 12.05
N SER A 74 -0.99 -0.41 12.50
CA SER A 74 -0.81 -1.71 11.83
C SER A 74 -1.33 -2.84 12.72
N HIS A 75 -1.99 -3.84 12.14
CA HIS A 75 -2.27 -5.10 12.80
C HIS A 75 -2.10 -6.27 11.83
N ARG A 76 -1.76 -7.45 12.36
CA ARG A 76 -1.71 -8.69 11.58
C ARG A 76 -3.11 -9.27 11.49
N LEU A 77 -3.51 -9.70 10.30
CA LEU A 77 -4.81 -10.33 10.11
C LEU A 77 -4.75 -11.79 10.56
N PRO A 78 -5.76 -12.29 11.29
CA PRO A 78 -5.82 -13.70 11.63
C PRO A 78 -5.92 -14.52 10.35
N ILE A 79 -5.22 -15.64 10.31
CA ILE A 79 -5.33 -16.60 9.21
C ILE A 79 -6.72 -17.23 9.29
N LYS A 80 -7.47 -17.18 8.18
CA LYS A 80 -8.74 -17.89 8.09
C LYS A 80 -8.44 -19.39 8.03
N GLY A 81 -8.72 -20.10 9.12
CA GLY A 81 -8.67 -21.56 9.13
C GLY A 81 -9.61 -22.13 8.07
N ARG A 82 -9.09 -22.99 7.20
CA ARG A 82 -9.90 -23.78 6.26
C ARG A 82 -10.11 -25.16 6.89
N ARG A 83 -11.34 -25.71 6.80
CA ARG A 83 -11.62 -27.08 7.25
C ARG A 83 -10.92 -28.04 6.28
N GLY A 84 -9.87 -28.72 6.74
CA GLY A 84 -9.00 -29.61 5.97
C GLY A 84 -7.73 -29.96 6.77
N ARG A 85 -6.83 -30.81 6.23
CA ARG A 85 -5.54 -31.11 6.88
C ARG A 85 -4.78 -29.79 7.15
N PRO A 86 -4.12 -29.62 8.32
CA PRO A 86 -3.29 -28.46 8.57
C PRO A 86 -2.17 -28.46 7.52
N ILE A 87 -2.19 -27.48 6.62
CA ILE A 87 -1.02 -27.22 5.80
C ILE A 87 -0.05 -26.53 6.75
N MET A 88 0.91 -27.32 7.24
CA MET A 88 1.98 -26.88 8.12
C MET A 88 2.84 -25.87 7.35
N GLY A 89 2.48 -24.57 7.42
CA GLY A 89 3.17 -23.53 6.66
C GLY A 89 2.37 -22.26 6.34
N HIS A 90 1.41 -21.86 7.18
CA HIS A 90 0.68 -20.61 6.93
C HIS A 90 1.51 -19.37 7.29
N THR A 91 2.37 -18.91 6.38
CA THR A 91 3.04 -17.61 6.51
C THR A 91 2.03 -16.50 6.24
N MET A 92 1.76 -15.64 7.23
CA MET A 92 0.99 -14.41 7.01
C MET A 92 1.77 -13.48 6.07
N LEU A 93 1.30 -13.37 4.83
CA LEU A 93 1.95 -12.52 3.83
C LEU A 93 1.67 -11.02 4.03
N TYR A 94 0.59 -10.68 4.76
CA TYR A 94 0.09 -9.31 4.82
C TYR A 94 -0.28 -8.87 6.23
N ARG A 95 -0.11 -7.58 6.46
CA ARG A 95 -0.67 -6.85 7.59
C ARG A 95 -1.63 -5.78 7.09
N ARG A 96 -2.60 -5.44 7.91
CA ARG A 96 -3.54 -4.35 7.62
C ARG A 96 -3.06 -3.07 8.25
N MET A 97 -2.95 -2.04 7.43
CA MET A 97 -2.60 -0.68 7.80
C MET A 97 -3.85 0.20 7.78
N ILE A 98 -4.01 1.02 8.81
CA ILE A 98 -5.00 2.08 8.92
C ILE A 98 -4.23 3.39 8.95
N ILE A 99 -4.33 4.17 7.88
CA ILE A 99 -3.59 5.40 7.65
C ILE A 99 -4.52 6.57 7.91
N THR A 100 -4.14 7.45 8.82
CA THR A 100 -4.88 8.68 9.14
C THR A 100 -4.19 9.85 8.46
N LEU A 101 -4.91 10.50 7.55
CA LEU A 101 -4.41 11.67 6.84
C LEU A 101 -4.70 12.95 7.62
N GLN A 102 -3.93 13.99 7.32
CA GLN A 102 -4.23 15.32 7.79
C GLN A 102 -5.54 15.83 7.16
N PRO A 103 -6.40 16.53 7.93
CA PRO A 103 -7.59 17.18 7.38
C PRO A 103 -7.23 18.06 6.18
N GLY A 104 -8.01 17.97 5.10
CA GLY A 104 -7.76 18.69 3.85
C GLY A 104 -7.05 17.85 2.77
N TYR A 105 -6.41 16.75 3.15
CA TYR A 105 -5.87 15.79 2.18
C TYR A 105 -6.84 14.64 1.94
N SER A 106 -6.95 14.19 0.69
CA SER A 106 -7.74 13.02 0.31
C SER A 106 -6.96 12.16 -0.67
N ILE A 107 -7.14 10.84 -0.57
CA ILE A 107 -6.60 9.91 -1.57
C ILE A 107 -7.74 9.60 -2.53
N PRO A 108 -7.60 9.90 -3.83
CA PRO A 108 -8.66 9.63 -4.80
C PRO A 108 -8.98 8.12 -4.82
N PRO A 109 -10.26 7.73 -4.86
CA PRO A 109 -10.64 6.33 -4.90
C PRO A 109 -10.12 5.68 -6.18
N LEU A 110 -9.39 4.57 -6.02
CA LEU A 110 -8.92 3.76 -7.14
C LEU A 110 -10.12 3.07 -7.80
N ARG A 111 -10.68 3.70 -8.83
CA ARG A 111 -11.78 3.16 -9.62
C ARG A 111 -11.29 1.93 -10.39
N LYS A 112 -11.81 0.74 -10.07
CA LYS A 112 -11.70 -0.40 -11.00
C LYS A 112 -12.36 0.01 -12.31
N LYS A 113 -11.64 -0.11 -13.43
CA LYS A 113 -12.28 -0.10 -14.74
C LYS A 113 -13.27 -1.26 -14.73
N ARG A 114 -14.57 -0.96 -14.84
CA ARG A 114 -15.55 -1.98 -15.18
C ARG A 114 -15.20 -2.37 -16.61
N THR A 115 -14.63 -3.54 -16.84
CA THR A 115 -14.68 -4.16 -18.15
C THR A 115 -16.17 -4.38 -18.41
N ILE A 116 -16.71 -3.61 -19.35
CA ILE A 116 -18.04 -3.88 -19.87
C ILE A 116 -17.82 -5.09 -20.76
N ASP A 117 -18.08 -6.28 -20.23
CA ASP A 117 -18.11 -7.50 -21.03
C ASP A 117 -19.35 -7.37 -21.91
N TYR A 118 -19.15 -6.91 -23.15
CA TYR A 118 -20.17 -7.04 -24.19
C TYR A 118 -20.26 -8.52 -24.52
N ARG A 119 -21.44 -9.06 -24.28
CA ARG A 119 -21.84 -10.42 -24.61
C ARG A 119 -21.86 -10.61 -26.12
#